data_AF-A0A1V4WMC3-F1
#
_entry.id   AF-A0A1V4WMC3-F1
#
_cell.length_a   1.000
_cell.length_b   1.000
_cell.length_c   1.000
_cell.angle_alpha   90.00
_cell.angle_beta   90.00
_cell.angle_gamma   90.00
#
_symmetry.space_group_name_H-M   'P 1'
#
loop_
_entity.id
_entity.type
_entity.pdbx_description
1 polymer ?
#
loop_
_entity_poly.entity_id
_entity_poly.type
_entity_poly.pdbx_seq_one_letter_code
_entity_poly.pdbx_strand_id
1 'polypeptide(L)'
;MPLKEISTLEQGVGELGRPASQRPASVQTPDMNPALLTTFLENALDGVYVSDSKGTLLYVNPKCEDITGYERDELLGRSFAELKILPEEGSSNAIELLQEHVEGRSTRSVRVQLTNKAGRSVSVRVATNIIKGVDGNVILGLLHDMTGHESADEALSEPEQRFKDMSERSLVGMYILQDGVFRYANAMLARILGYGPDEINGKPVRDVIHPEDWPLVEEAMHRRISGELGSLHYEFRTVRKDGEIRDTEVYSSRTVYGGRPAIIGTYLDVTERKKTENALREWEARWQFALEGAQDGVWDWDAVTDRVFFSTRWKAMLGYAEDEIGDTLDEWDRRVHPDDKIRVYEDLERHFRKETEFYQSEHRLLCKDGSYKWILDRGKVIEWTAEGNPRRVIGTHTDITERKRAEEEKRHNARLTAALEMAGAVCHELNQPLQVISGRIDLLHLDSTDDRIQASLAVMKEQVDRMGTITRELMGLRKYSNRDYLGNLKITDIHQPPEENRE
;
A
#
# COMPACT_ATOMS: atom_id res chain seq x y z
N MET A 1 -22.53 36.01 -25.70
CA MET A 1 -22.48 34.56 -25.45
C MET A 1 -21.18 33.99 -26.02
N PRO A 2 -20.09 33.87 -25.23
CA PRO A 2 -18.91 33.13 -25.64
C PRO A 2 -18.47 32.14 -24.55
N LEU A 3 -18.63 30.83 -24.79
CA LEU A 3 -18.11 29.77 -23.91
C LEU A 3 -17.71 28.51 -24.69
N LYS A 4 -17.47 28.63 -26.01
CA LYS A 4 -17.26 27.46 -26.89
C LYS A 4 -15.90 27.37 -27.59
N GLU A 5 -14.95 28.26 -27.30
CA GLU A 5 -13.64 28.24 -27.98
C GLU A 5 -12.47 27.68 -27.14
N ILE A 6 -12.73 27.15 -25.94
CA ILE A 6 -11.66 26.59 -25.07
C ILE A 6 -11.51 25.05 -25.26
N SER A 7 -12.35 24.39 -26.06
CA SER A 7 -12.38 22.91 -26.15
C SER A 7 -11.51 22.29 -27.26
N THR A 8 -10.60 23.02 -27.90
CA THR A 8 -9.78 22.49 -29.02
C THR A 8 -8.31 22.23 -28.67
N LEU A 9 -7.92 22.28 -27.40
CA LEU A 9 -6.52 22.08 -26.96
C LEU A 9 -6.13 20.64 -26.57
N GLU A 10 -7.00 19.63 -26.72
CA GLU A 10 -6.70 18.25 -26.28
C GLU A 10 -6.31 17.24 -27.38
N GLN A 11 -6.29 17.62 -28.66
CA GLN A 11 -5.90 16.67 -29.73
C GLN A 11 -4.53 17.00 -30.31
N GLY A 12 -3.48 16.44 -29.71
CA GLY A 12 -2.12 16.62 -30.19
C GLY A 12 -1.01 15.85 -29.48
N VAL A 13 -1.24 14.60 -29.08
CA VAL A 13 -0.13 13.71 -28.66
C VAL A 13 -0.15 12.45 -29.52
N GLY A 14 0.46 12.57 -30.70
CA GLY A 14 0.66 11.49 -31.66
C GLY A 14 2.14 11.39 -32.05
N GLU A 15 2.84 10.54 -31.30
CA GLU A 15 4.03 9.71 -31.63
C GLU A 15 4.95 10.08 -32.81
N LEU A 16 6.24 10.28 -32.49
CA LEU A 16 7.36 9.94 -33.37
C LEU A 16 8.43 9.12 -32.62
N GLY A 17 8.39 7.79 -32.87
CA GLY A 17 9.50 6.84 -32.99
C GLY A 17 10.63 6.78 -31.95
N ARG A 18 10.51 5.90 -30.94
CA ARG A 18 11.61 5.07 -30.36
C ARG A 18 11.03 3.75 -29.76
N PRO A 19 11.77 2.62 -29.79
CA PRO A 19 11.25 1.31 -29.38
C PRO A 19 10.91 1.19 -27.89
N ALA A 20 9.89 0.38 -27.59
CA ALA A 20 9.03 0.43 -26.41
C ALA A 20 9.58 -0.14 -25.08
N SER A 21 10.88 -0.39 -24.93
CA SER A 21 11.40 -1.13 -23.76
C SER A 21 12.12 -0.30 -22.69
N GLN A 22 12.22 1.03 -22.80
CA GLN A 22 12.95 1.87 -21.82
C GLN A 22 12.38 3.29 -21.62
N ARG A 23 11.07 3.45 -21.39
CA ARG A 23 10.52 4.74 -20.92
C ARG A 23 10.35 4.71 -19.39
N PRO A 24 10.92 5.66 -18.62
CA PRO A 24 10.50 5.88 -17.24
C PRO A 24 9.04 6.32 -17.21
N ALA A 25 8.30 5.91 -16.17
CA ALA A 25 6.89 6.23 -15.99
C ALA A 25 6.63 7.71 -16.29
N SER A 26 5.72 7.98 -17.23
CA SER A 26 5.26 9.31 -17.58
C SER A 26 4.78 10.01 -16.32
N VAL A 27 5.41 11.13 -15.96
CA VAL A 27 4.81 12.10 -15.05
C VAL A 27 3.48 12.49 -15.68
N GLN A 28 2.37 12.03 -15.11
CA GLN A 28 1.05 12.55 -15.45
C GLN A 28 1.10 14.04 -15.12
N THR A 29 1.13 14.87 -16.16
CA THR A 29 0.82 16.29 -15.99
C THR A 29 -0.64 16.33 -15.54
N PRO A 30 -0.95 16.95 -14.39
CA PRO A 30 -2.34 17.05 -13.97
C PRO A 30 -3.09 17.84 -15.04
N ASP A 31 -4.22 17.31 -15.51
CA ASP A 31 -5.15 18.04 -16.38
C ASP A 31 -5.52 19.34 -15.67
N MET A 32 -4.89 20.43 -16.11
CA MET A 32 -5.17 21.76 -15.61
C MET A 32 -6.57 22.14 -16.08
N ASN A 33 -7.53 22.09 -15.15
CA ASN A 33 -8.91 22.53 -15.40
C ASN A 33 -8.89 23.94 -16.05
N PRO A 34 -9.58 24.15 -17.19
CA PRO A 34 -9.65 25.45 -17.84
C PRO A 34 -10.04 26.60 -16.91
N ALA A 35 -10.90 26.34 -15.93
CA ALA A 35 -11.30 27.33 -14.93
C ALA A 35 -10.14 27.75 -14.00
N LEU A 36 -9.23 26.84 -13.67
CA LEU A 36 -8.04 27.12 -12.88
C LEU A 36 -7.07 27.99 -13.67
N LEU A 37 -6.88 27.69 -14.95
CA LEU A 37 -5.99 28.46 -15.84
C LEU A 37 -6.51 29.89 -16.04
N THR A 38 -7.82 30.07 -16.21
CA THR A 38 -8.46 31.40 -16.21
C THR A 38 -8.27 32.12 -14.87
N THR A 39 -8.44 31.43 -13.75
CA THR A 39 -8.25 32.02 -12.41
C THR A 39 -6.81 32.49 -12.19
N PHE A 40 -5.81 31.75 -12.69
CA PHE A 40 -4.41 32.17 -12.64
C PHE A 40 -4.14 33.40 -13.48
N LEU A 41 -4.70 33.48 -14.69
CA LEU A 41 -4.50 34.62 -15.59
C LEU A 41 -5.19 35.89 -15.09
N GLU A 42 -6.40 35.76 -14.53
CA GLU A 42 -7.19 36.89 -13.99
C GLU A 42 -6.57 37.47 -12.70
N ASN A 43 -5.89 36.66 -11.89
CA ASN A 43 -5.24 37.09 -10.64
C ASN A 43 -3.73 37.34 -10.77
N ALA A 44 -3.17 37.33 -11.98
CA ALA A 44 -1.75 37.57 -12.18
C ALA A 44 -1.38 39.00 -11.75
N LEU A 45 -0.24 39.13 -11.05
CA LEU A 45 0.29 40.43 -10.59
C LEU A 45 0.84 41.29 -11.74
N ASP A 46 1.12 40.65 -12.88
CA ASP A 46 1.54 41.28 -14.13
C ASP A 46 0.36 41.40 -15.09
N GLY A 47 0.40 42.40 -15.97
CA GLY A 47 -0.52 42.49 -17.09
C GLY A 47 -0.28 41.32 -18.04
N VAL A 48 -1.31 40.51 -18.29
CA VAL A 48 -1.25 39.40 -19.23
C VAL A 48 -2.17 39.69 -20.40
N TYR A 49 -1.66 39.52 -21.61
CA TYR A 49 -2.46 39.59 -22.82
C TYR A 49 -2.15 38.44 -23.78
N VAL A 50 -3.15 38.07 -24.58
CA VAL A 50 -2.99 37.17 -25.72
C VAL A 50 -3.40 37.92 -26.96
N SER A 51 -2.62 37.80 -28.03
CA SER A 51 -2.92 38.38 -29.33
C SER A 51 -2.73 37.39 -30.48
N ASP A 52 -3.35 37.68 -31.62
CA ASP A 52 -3.07 36.96 -32.86
C ASP A 52 -1.72 37.40 -33.48
N SER A 53 -1.31 36.77 -34.59
CA SER A 53 -0.08 37.10 -35.31
C SER A 53 -0.06 38.50 -35.95
N LYS A 54 -1.20 39.20 -35.99
CA LYS A 54 -1.32 40.59 -36.46
C LYS A 54 -1.29 41.59 -35.30
N GLY A 55 -1.20 41.12 -34.06
CA GLY A 55 -1.20 41.94 -32.85
C GLY A 55 -2.59 42.33 -32.35
N THR A 56 -3.66 41.71 -32.87
CA THR A 56 -5.03 41.91 -32.38
C THR A 56 -5.20 41.22 -31.03
N LEU A 57 -5.61 41.96 -29.99
CA LEU A 57 -5.78 41.41 -28.65
C LEU A 57 -7.02 40.52 -28.57
N LEU A 58 -6.81 39.25 -28.23
CA LEU A 58 -7.83 38.21 -28.04
C LEU A 58 -8.22 38.05 -26.56
N TYR A 59 -7.29 38.37 -25.66
CA TYR A 59 -7.49 38.31 -24.22
C TYR A 59 -6.62 39.37 -23.53
N VAL A 60 -7.15 39.96 -22.47
CA VAL A 60 -6.41 40.80 -21.52
C VAL A 60 -6.94 40.51 -20.12
N ASN A 61 -6.05 40.48 -19.13
CA ASN A 61 -6.43 40.35 -17.73
C ASN A 61 -6.67 41.73 -17.07
N PRO A 62 -7.24 41.79 -15.85
CA PRO A 62 -7.55 43.05 -15.15
C PRO A 62 -6.31 43.92 -14.95
N LYS A 63 -5.15 43.29 -14.74
CA LYS A 63 -3.90 44.03 -14.55
C LYS A 63 -3.45 44.78 -15.81
N CYS A 64 -3.74 44.26 -17.00
CA CYS A 64 -3.55 45.01 -18.25
C CYS A 64 -4.44 46.25 -18.34
N GLU A 65 -5.68 46.17 -17.83
CA GLU A 65 -6.61 47.31 -17.77
C GLU A 65 -6.03 48.41 -16.86
N ASP A 66 -5.51 48.03 -15.68
CA ASP A 66 -4.83 48.97 -14.77
C ASP A 66 -3.62 49.67 -15.42
N ILE A 67 -2.75 48.90 -16.08
CA ILE A 67 -1.50 49.41 -16.66
C ILE A 67 -1.76 50.34 -17.85
N THR A 68 -2.71 49.96 -18.71
CA THR A 68 -3.02 50.72 -19.94
C THR A 68 -4.06 51.81 -19.71
N GLY A 69 -4.86 51.71 -18.65
CA GLY A 69 -6.00 52.60 -18.36
C GLY A 69 -7.18 52.45 -19.32
N TYR A 70 -7.19 51.40 -20.13
CA TYR A 70 -8.29 51.05 -21.03
C TYR A 70 -9.09 49.88 -20.44
N GLU A 71 -10.40 49.92 -20.57
CA GLU A 71 -11.26 48.82 -20.15
C GLU A 71 -11.11 47.65 -21.14
N ARG A 72 -11.33 46.41 -20.67
CA ARG A 72 -11.22 45.18 -21.45
C ARG A 72 -11.96 45.25 -22.79
N ASP A 73 -13.20 45.74 -22.78
CA ASP A 73 -14.03 45.85 -23.98
C ASP A 73 -13.47 46.85 -25.01
N GLU A 74 -12.63 47.79 -24.58
CA GLU A 74 -11.94 48.74 -25.47
C GLU A 74 -10.62 48.18 -26.02
N LEU A 75 -10.00 47.24 -25.28
CA LEU A 75 -8.75 46.57 -25.65
C LEU A 75 -8.99 45.40 -26.61
N LEU A 76 -10.01 44.59 -26.37
CA LEU A 76 -10.29 43.38 -27.15
C LEU A 76 -10.63 43.71 -28.62
N GLY A 77 -10.05 42.94 -29.54
CA GLY A 77 -10.25 43.10 -30.98
C GLY A 77 -9.46 44.26 -31.62
N ARG A 78 -8.57 44.91 -30.87
CA ARG A 78 -7.69 45.99 -31.36
C ARG A 78 -6.24 45.67 -31.05
N SER A 79 -5.30 46.36 -31.71
CA SER A 79 -3.87 46.25 -31.38
C SER A 79 -3.38 47.41 -30.50
N PHE A 80 -2.30 47.19 -29.74
CA PHE A 80 -1.67 48.27 -28.96
C PHE A 80 -1.16 49.44 -29.82
N ALA A 81 -0.87 49.20 -31.10
CA ALA A 81 -0.50 50.24 -32.06
C ALA A 81 -1.71 51.10 -32.47
N GLU A 82 -2.86 50.47 -32.75
CA GLU A 82 -4.10 51.19 -33.11
C GLU A 82 -4.62 52.07 -31.97
N LEU A 83 -4.43 51.63 -30.72
CA LEU A 83 -4.84 52.36 -29.53
C LEU A 83 -3.84 53.45 -29.09
N LYS A 84 -2.77 53.67 -29.87
CA LYS A 84 -1.68 54.61 -29.54
C LYS A 84 -1.07 54.35 -28.15
N ILE A 85 -1.13 53.10 -27.68
CA ILE A 85 -0.53 52.66 -26.42
C ILE A 85 0.98 52.52 -26.60
N LEU A 86 1.42 52.10 -27.78
CA LEU A 86 2.84 52.15 -28.16
C LEU A 86 3.18 53.55 -28.70
N PRO A 87 4.35 54.12 -28.35
CA PRO A 87 4.75 55.45 -28.79
C PRO A 87 4.98 55.50 -30.30
N GLU A 88 4.44 56.54 -30.97
CA GLU A 88 4.50 56.72 -32.43
C GLU A 88 5.92 57.07 -32.94
N GLU A 89 6.82 57.56 -32.08
CA GLU A 89 8.18 57.97 -32.50
C GLU A 89 9.27 57.52 -31.50
N GLY A 90 10.30 56.82 -32.02
CA GLY A 90 11.66 56.90 -31.46
C GLY A 90 12.12 55.86 -30.42
N SER A 91 11.31 54.86 -30.03
CA SER A 91 11.81 53.81 -29.13
C SER A 91 12.23 52.56 -29.91
N SER A 92 13.54 52.39 -30.15
CA SER A 92 14.12 51.22 -30.85
C SER A 92 13.58 49.89 -30.30
N ASN A 93 13.36 49.83 -28.99
CA ASN A 93 12.84 48.69 -28.27
C ASN A 93 11.37 48.34 -28.60
N ALA A 94 10.53 49.35 -28.87
CA ALA A 94 9.13 49.13 -29.24
C ALA A 94 9.00 48.64 -30.69
N ILE A 95 9.87 49.14 -31.56
CA ILE A 95 9.97 48.71 -32.96
C ILE A 95 10.51 47.28 -33.04
N GLU A 96 11.56 46.96 -32.26
CA GLU A 96 12.12 45.61 -32.13
C GLU A 96 11.05 44.63 -31.64
N LEU A 97 10.29 45.00 -30.59
CA LEU A 97 9.17 44.20 -30.10
C LEU A 97 8.16 43.92 -31.22
N LEU A 98 7.66 44.96 -31.91
CA LEU A 98 6.68 44.81 -33.00
C LEU A 98 7.22 43.97 -34.17
N GLN A 99 8.50 44.13 -34.53
CA GLN A 99 9.15 43.32 -35.56
C GLN A 99 9.24 41.85 -35.17
N GLU A 100 9.66 41.55 -33.93
CA GLU A 100 9.73 40.16 -33.47
C GLU A 100 8.35 39.49 -33.39
N HIS A 101 7.29 40.24 -33.10
CA HIS A 101 5.91 39.74 -33.14
C HIS A 101 5.48 39.40 -34.57
N VAL A 102 5.73 40.29 -35.52
CA VAL A 102 5.40 40.06 -36.95
C VAL A 102 6.21 38.91 -37.53
N GLU A 103 7.47 38.75 -37.13
CA GLU A 103 8.34 37.68 -37.59
C GLU A 103 8.13 36.36 -36.85
N GLY A 104 7.24 36.32 -35.86
CA GLY A 104 6.94 35.10 -35.11
C GLY A 104 8.12 34.62 -34.25
N ARG A 105 8.88 35.55 -33.66
CA ARG A 105 9.99 35.27 -32.73
C ARG A 105 9.60 35.65 -31.29
N SER A 106 9.90 34.77 -30.33
CA SER A 106 9.75 35.11 -28.90
C SER A 106 10.78 36.16 -28.50
N THR A 107 10.36 37.14 -27.70
CA THR A 107 11.23 38.24 -27.27
C THR A 107 11.87 37.94 -25.92
N ARG A 108 13.16 38.28 -25.76
CA ARG A 108 13.78 38.36 -24.43
C ARG A 108 13.38 39.70 -23.82
N SER A 109 12.58 39.67 -22.74
CA SER A 109 12.24 40.80 -21.86
C SER A 109 12.84 42.17 -22.25
N VAL A 110 12.04 43.01 -22.92
CA VAL A 110 12.44 44.34 -23.41
C VAL A 110 11.75 45.43 -22.61
N ARG A 111 12.45 46.54 -22.32
CA ARG A 111 11.83 47.71 -21.67
C ARG A 111 11.17 48.61 -22.73
N VAL A 112 9.89 48.91 -22.55
CA VAL A 112 9.09 49.75 -23.45
C VAL A 112 8.37 50.82 -22.62
N GLN A 113 8.23 52.01 -23.18
CA GLN A 113 7.37 53.05 -22.60
C GLN A 113 5.99 52.94 -23.27
N LEU A 114 4.94 52.74 -22.49
CA LEU A 114 3.55 52.76 -22.97
C LEU A 114 2.92 54.11 -22.67
N THR A 115 1.99 54.55 -23.50
CA THR A 115 1.12 55.70 -23.21
C THR A 115 -0.25 55.19 -22.80
N ASN A 116 -0.67 55.47 -21.57
CA ASN A 116 -1.98 55.05 -21.09
C ASN A 116 -3.11 55.94 -21.65
N LYS A 117 -4.38 55.56 -21.42
CA LYS A 117 -5.57 56.30 -21.90
C LYS A 117 -5.60 57.77 -21.47
N ALA A 118 -5.00 58.11 -20.33
CA ALA A 118 -4.90 59.48 -19.81
C ALA A 118 -3.74 60.29 -20.41
N GLY A 119 -2.97 59.71 -21.35
CA GLY A 119 -1.82 60.35 -21.99
C GLY A 119 -0.54 60.35 -21.15
N ARG A 120 -0.49 59.57 -20.07
CA ARG A 120 0.71 59.43 -19.21
C ARG A 120 1.60 58.30 -19.72
N SER A 121 2.92 58.53 -19.71
CA SER A 121 3.92 57.49 -19.99
C SER A 121 4.03 56.53 -18.79
N VAL A 122 3.89 55.24 -19.04
CA VAL A 122 3.99 54.11 -18.11
C VAL A 122 5.16 53.26 -18.56
N SER A 123 6.17 53.08 -17.72
CA SER A 123 7.34 52.29 -18.07
C SER A 123 7.04 50.84 -17.78
N VAL A 124 7.16 49.98 -18.77
CA VAL A 124 6.89 48.55 -18.60
C VAL A 124 8.04 47.71 -19.13
N ARG A 125 8.20 46.52 -18.56
CA ARG A 125 9.01 45.46 -19.13
C ARG A 125 8.07 44.46 -19.80
N VAL A 126 8.27 44.27 -21.10
CA VAL A 126 7.47 43.39 -21.94
C VAL A 126 8.25 42.13 -22.26
N ALA A 127 7.66 40.96 -22.01
CA ALA A 127 8.20 39.68 -22.47
C ALA A 127 7.10 38.94 -23.23
N THR A 128 7.42 38.40 -24.41
CA THR A 128 6.44 37.70 -25.23
C THR A 128 6.90 36.33 -25.67
N ASN A 129 5.98 35.39 -25.61
CA ASN A 129 6.16 34.01 -26.04
C ASN A 129 5.11 33.66 -27.08
N ILE A 130 5.52 32.88 -28.07
CA ILE A 130 4.64 32.44 -29.15
C ILE A 130 4.22 31.01 -28.89
N ILE A 131 2.91 30.81 -28.84
CA ILE A 131 2.29 29.50 -28.70
C ILE A 131 1.81 29.12 -30.10
N LYS A 132 2.37 28.03 -30.64
CA LYS A 132 2.01 27.52 -31.97
C LYS A 132 0.78 26.60 -31.82
N GLY A 133 -0.35 27.01 -32.37
CA GLY A 133 -1.60 26.23 -32.39
C GLY A 133 -1.96 25.74 -33.80
N VAL A 134 -2.93 24.82 -33.89
CA VAL A 134 -3.43 24.24 -35.16
C VAL A 134 -4.14 25.29 -36.03
N ASP A 135 -4.76 26.30 -35.41
CA ASP A 135 -5.51 27.37 -36.07
C ASP A 135 -4.72 28.69 -36.23
N GLY A 136 -3.41 28.68 -35.93
CA GLY A 136 -2.53 29.84 -36.05
C GLY A 136 -1.61 30.05 -34.85
N ASN A 137 -0.63 30.93 -35.02
CA ASN A 137 0.27 31.35 -33.93
C ASN A 137 -0.43 32.41 -33.09
N VAL A 138 -0.47 32.21 -31.77
CA VAL A 138 -0.91 33.23 -30.80
C VAL A 138 0.27 33.70 -29.97
N ILE A 139 0.25 34.96 -29.59
CA ILE A 139 1.32 35.62 -28.84
C ILE A 139 0.83 35.92 -27.44
N LEU A 140 1.45 35.29 -26.44
CA LEU A 140 1.25 35.57 -25.03
C LEU A 140 2.26 36.64 -24.60
N GLY A 141 1.79 37.79 -24.15
CA GLY A 141 2.62 38.85 -23.63
C GLY A 141 2.39 39.13 -22.15
N LEU A 142 3.49 39.43 -21.47
CA LEU A 142 3.54 39.88 -20.09
C LEU A 142 3.98 41.33 -20.05
N LEU A 143 3.22 42.17 -19.35
CA LEU A 143 3.48 43.58 -19.07
C LEU A 143 3.76 43.71 -17.58
N HIS A 144 5.02 43.91 -17.23
CA HIS A 144 5.42 44.22 -15.86
C HIS A 144 5.56 45.73 -15.71
N ASP A 145 4.68 46.34 -14.91
CA ASP A 145 4.73 47.78 -14.63
C ASP A 145 5.96 48.13 -13.78
N MET A 146 6.71 49.13 -14.24
CA MET A 146 7.91 49.67 -13.60
C MET A 146 7.69 51.11 -13.10
N THR A 147 6.46 51.63 -13.20
CA THR A 147 6.12 53.02 -12.89
C THR A 147 5.97 53.17 -11.37
N GLY A 148 7.11 53.34 -10.71
CA GLY A 148 7.23 53.45 -9.25
C GLY A 148 8.66 53.31 -8.73
N HIS A 149 9.64 52.99 -9.59
CA HIS A 149 11.04 52.86 -9.19
C HIS A 149 11.82 54.16 -9.40
N GLU A 150 11.62 55.13 -8.52
CA GLU A 150 12.51 56.29 -8.37
C GLU A 150 13.29 56.22 -7.05
N SER A 151 14.33 55.38 -7.03
CA SER A 151 15.66 55.68 -6.46
C SER A 151 16.50 54.40 -6.44
N ALA A 152 17.79 54.52 -6.79
CA ALA A 152 18.69 53.38 -6.95
C ALA A 152 18.94 52.57 -5.64
N ASP A 153 18.55 53.12 -4.49
CA ASP A 153 18.65 52.46 -3.18
C ASP A 153 17.42 51.58 -2.85
N GLU A 154 16.23 51.85 -3.40
CA GLU A 154 15.02 51.04 -3.18
C GLU A 154 14.93 49.82 -4.11
N ALA A 155 15.55 49.87 -5.29
CA ALA A 155 15.57 48.76 -6.25
C ALA A 155 16.33 47.51 -5.75
N LEU A 156 17.19 47.67 -4.73
CA LEU A 156 17.83 46.57 -4.01
C LEU A 156 16.93 46.05 -2.87
N SER A 157 16.16 46.92 -2.21
CA SER A 157 15.29 46.52 -1.10
C SER A 157 14.07 45.73 -1.54
N GLU A 158 13.44 46.03 -2.68
CA GLU A 158 12.17 45.37 -3.04
C GLU A 158 12.30 43.88 -3.41
N PRO A 159 13.27 43.44 -4.24
CA PRO A 159 13.49 42.02 -4.52
C PRO A 159 13.99 41.26 -3.29
N GLU A 160 14.85 41.88 -2.48
CA GLU A 160 15.36 41.29 -1.24
C GLU A 160 14.26 41.15 -0.18
N GLN A 161 13.39 42.16 -0.02
CA GLN A 161 12.22 42.12 0.86
C GLN A 161 11.18 41.13 0.37
N ARG A 162 10.86 41.10 -0.94
CA ARG A 162 9.93 40.11 -1.50
C ARG A 162 10.45 38.69 -1.34
N PHE A 163 11.75 38.46 -1.60
CA PHE A 163 12.39 37.16 -1.35
C PHE A 163 12.27 36.79 0.13
N LYS A 164 12.64 37.71 1.03
CA LYS A 164 12.58 37.51 2.48
C LYS A 164 11.15 37.21 2.95
N ASP A 165 10.15 37.95 2.51
CA ASP A 165 8.76 37.74 2.89
C ASP A 165 8.21 36.39 2.40
N MET A 166 8.54 36.01 1.16
CA MET A 166 8.15 34.71 0.62
C MET A 166 8.85 33.55 1.32
N SER A 167 10.16 33.69 1.59
CA SER A 167 10.93 32.64 2.26
C SER A 167 10.55 32.50 3.74
N GLU A 168 10.28 33.60 4.45
CA GLU A 168 9.86 33.57 5.87
C GLU A 168 8.49 32.92 6.08
N ARG A 169 7.59 32.99 5.08
CA ARG A 169 6.27 32.34 5.11
C ARG A 169 6.25 30.94 4.52
N SER A 170 7.39 30.47 4.00
CA SER A 170 7.50 29.14 3.40
C SER A 170 7.31 28.05 4.45
N LEU A 171 6.60 26.99 4.07
CA LEU A 171 6.41 25.79 4.90
C LEU A 171 7.60 24.84 4.84
N VAL A 172 8.61 25.13 4.00
CA VAL A 172 9.88 24.39 3.96
C VAL A 172 11.00 25.25 4.53
N GLY A 173 11.97 24.59 5.18
CA GLY A 173 13.20 25.28 5.58
C GLY A 173 13.95 25.72 4.32
N MET A 174 14.40 26.97 4.26
CA MET A 174 15.20 27.49 3.15
C MET A 174 16.51 28.03 3.69
N TYR A 175 17.59 27.81 2.97
CA TYR A 175 18.90 28.29 3.37
C TYR A 175 19.77 28.76 2.22
N ILE A 176 20.73 29.62 2.55
CA ILE A 176 21.91 29.92 1.74
C ILE A 176 23.14 29.56 2.56
N LEU A 177 23.98 28.68 2.02
CA LEU A 177 25.26 28.28 2.58
C LEU A 177 26.40 28.91 1.77
N GLN A 178 27.38 29.47 2.48
CA GLN A 178 28.61 29.98 1.89
C GLN A 178 29.77 29.75 2.86
N ASP A 179 30.89 29.26 2.34
CA ASP A 179 32.08 28.93 3.13
C ASP A 179 31.77 27.94 4.29
N GLY A 180 30.81 27.03 4.08
CA GLY A 180 30.38 26.04 5.09
C GLY A 180 29.49 26.61 6.21
N VAL A 181 29.02 27.85 6.08
CA VAL A 181 28.26 28.57 7.10
C VAL A 181 26.89 29.00 6.56
N PHE A 182 25.85 28.94 7.38
CA PHE A 182 24.54 29.49 7.04
C PHE A 182 24.62 31.02 6.94
N ARG A 183 24.45 31.58 5.74
CA ARG A 183 24.36 33.03 5.52
C ARG A 183 22.93 33.53 5.56
N TYR A 184 22.01 32.64 5.21
CA TYR A 184 20.58 32.86 5.33
C TYR A 184 19.92 31.55 5.74
N ALA A 185 18.94 31.64 6.62
CA ALA A 185 18.04 30.58 7.02
C ALA A 185 16.70 31.23 7.35
N ASN A 186 15.63 30.76 6.74
CA ASN A 186 14.29 31.25 7.06
C ASN A 186 13.83 30.75 8.44
N ALA A 187 12.75 31.35 8.97
CA ALA A 187 12.17 30.96 10.24
C ALA A 187 11.81 29.46 10.32
N MET A 188 11.39 28.85 9.21
CA MET A 188 11.05 27.42 9.20
C MET A 188 12.28 26.53 9.42
N LEU A 189 13.41 26.82 8.78
CA LEU A 189 14.65 26.09 9.01
C LEU A 189 15.13 26.22 10.45
N ALA A 190 15.07 27.44 11.00
CA ALA A 190 15.42 27.69 12.39
C ALA A 190 14.59 26.81 13.34
N ARG A 191 13.26 26.70 13.10
CA ARG A 191 12.36 25.82 13.85
C ARG A 191 12.70 24.34 13.70
N ILE A 192 12.95 23.86 12.48
CA ILE A 192 13.34 22.46 12.20
C ILE A 192 14.59 22.11 13.00
N LEU A 193 15.60 22.97 13.00
CA LEU A 193 16.86 22.73 13.70
C LEU A 193 16.83 23.08 15.21
N GLY A 194 15.76 23.71 15.68
CA GLY A 194 15.60 24.10 17.10
C GLY A 194 16.42 25.33 17.51
N TYR A 195 16.83 26.17 16.55
CA TYR A 195 17.56 27.41 16.78
C TYR A 195 16.66 28.64 16.64
N GLY A 196 17.09 29.77 17.21
CA GLY A 196 16.52 31.07 16.86
C GLY A 196 16.94 31.51 15.44
N PRO A 197 16.13 32.33 14.73
CA PRO A 197 16.47 32.83 13.38
C PRO A 197 17.81 33.55 13.30
N ASP A 198 18.18 34.28 14.35
CA ASP A 198 19.46 35.00 14.43
C ASP A 198 20.61 34.09 14.88
N GLU A 199 20.32 32.96 15.55
CA GLU A 199 21.34 32.01 16.03
C GLU A 199 21.80 31.05 14.94
N ILE A 200 20.92 30.69 14.00
CA ILE A 200 21.24 29.77 12.92
C ILE A 200 22.11 30.43 11.85
N ASN A 201 21.90 31.72 11.59
CA ASN A 201 22.74 32.50 10.70
C ASN A 201 24.13 32.71 11.33
N GLY A 202 25.18 32.36 10.59
CA GLY A 202 26.56 32.34 11.08
C GLY A 202 27.00 31.00 11.64
N LYS A 203 26.10 30.02 11.78
CA LYS A 203 26.44 28.70 12.30
C LYS A 203 27.08 27.81 11.23
N PRO A 204 28.13 27.04 11.56
CA PRO A 204 28.67 26.03 10.67
C PRO A 204 27.64 24.94 10.38
N VAL A 205 27.50 24.56 9.11
CA VAL A 205 26.58 23.49 8.70
C VAL A 205 26.95 22.13 9.30
N ARG A 206 28.24 21.91 9.59
CA ARG A 206 28.74 20.70 10.26
C ARG A 206 28.11 20.47 11.63
N ASP A 207 27.80 21.54 12.36
CA ASP A 207 27.30 21.44 13.73
C ASP A 207 25.87 20.89 13.80
N VAL A 208 25.13 20.98 12.69
CA VAL A 208 23.74 20.52 12.64
C VAL A 208 23.61 19.18 11.94
N ILE A 209 24.69 18.58 11.44
CA ILE A 209 24.67 17.30 10.73
C ILE A 209 25.17 16.19 11.65
N HIS A 210 24.54 15.02 11.58
CA HIS A 210 24.98 13.86 12.33
C HIS A 210 26.42 13.47 11.94
N PRO A 211 27.31 13.15 12.89
CA PRO A 211 28.74 12.92 12.60
C PRO A 211 29.02 11.85 11.54
N GLU A 212 28.20 10.80 11.49
CA GLU A 212 28.32 9.72 10.49
C GLU A 212 27.93 10.15 9.08
N ASP A 213 27.05 11.16 8.96
CA ASP A 213 26.52 11.61 7.67
C ASP A 213 27.32 12.83 7.16
N TRP A 214 28.16 13.44 7.99
CA TRP A 214 29.00 14.58 7.61
C TRP A 214 29.87 14.33 6.36
N PRO A 215 30.58 13.20 6.20
CA PRO A 215 31.41 12.96 5.02
C PRO A 215 30.60 13.03 3.71
N LEU A 216 29.38 12.49 3.71
CA LEU A 216 28.47 12.53 2.57
C LEU A 216 28.08 13.98 2.24
N VAL A 217 27.70 14.76 3.26
CA VAL A 217 27.27 16.14 3.04
C VAL A 217 28.43 17.04 2.61
N GLU A 218 29.61 16.85 3.19
CA GLU A 218 30.82 17.59 2.84
C GLU A 218 31.24 17.36 1.38
N GLU A 219 31.26 16.11 0.94
CA GLU A 219 31.54 15.78 -0.46
C GLU A 219 30.49 16.40 -1.39
N ALA A 220 29.21 16.24 -1.06
CA ALA A 220 28.12 16.76 -1.87
C ALA A 220 28.13 18.30 -1.97
N MET A 221 28.61 19.01 -0.94
CA MET A 221 28.81 20.46 -0.97
C MET A 221 30.00 20.86 -1.84
N HIS A 222 31.14 20.17 -1.71
CA HIS A 222 32.34 20.45 -2.51
C HIS A 222 32.05 20.32 -4.01
N ARG A 223 31.40 19.23 -4.43
CA ARG A 223 31.05 18.98 -5.84
C ARG A 223 30.04 20.00 -6.40
N ARG A 224 29.16 20.54 -5.55
CA ARG A 224 28.23 21.64 -5.93
C ARG A 224 28.97 22.95 -6.13
N ILE A 225 29.87 23.33 -5.22
CA ILE A 225 30.61 24.59 -5.32
C ILE A 225 31.59 24.57 -6.50
N SER A 226 32.26 23.43 -6.75
CA SER A 226 33.18 23.23 -7.88
C SER A 226 32.49 23.30 -9.24
N GLY A 227 31.15 23.17 -9.28
CA GLY A 227 30.35 23.23 -10.50
C GLY A 227 30.24 21.88 -11.22
N GLU A 228 30.74 20.79 -10.63
CA GLU A 228 30.55 19.43 -11.15
C GLU A 228 29.07 19.01 -11.13
N LEU A 229 28.28 19.55 -10.19
CA LEU A 229 26.87 19.24 -10.01
C LEU A 229 26.04 20.53 -9.89
N GLY A 230 25.05 20.68 -10.77
CA GLY A 230 24.14 21.85 -10.77
C GLY A 230 23.11 21.83 -9.64
N SER A 231 22.49 20.67 -9.39
CA SER A 231 21.51 20.45 -8.32
C SER A 231 21.63 19.04 -7.76
N LEU A 232 21.36 18.88 -6.46
CA LEU A 232 21.40 17.58 -5.79
C LEU A 232 20.27 17.44 -4.77
N HIS A 233 19.78 16.22 -4.66
CA HIS A 233 18.75 15.79 -3.74
C HIS A 233 19.23 14.53 -3.02
N TYR A 234 19.20 14.56 -1.69
CA TYR A 234 19.66 13.47 -0.84
C TYR A 234 19.15 13.66 0.60
N GLU A 235 19.25 12.59 1.39
CA GLU A 235 18.82 12.55 2.78
C GLU A 235 20.02 12.40 3.71
N PHE A 236 19.89 12.93 4.93
CA PHE A 236 20.83 12.73 6.02
C PHE A 236 20.16 13.01 7.37
N ARG A 237 20.80 12.59 8.45
CA ARG A 237 20.36 12.88 9.81
C ARG A 237 20.89 14.23 10.26
N THR A 238 20.00 15.09 10.74
CA THR A 238 20.37 16.33 11.42
C THR A 238 20.34 16.16 12.92
N VAL A 239 21.18 16.92 13.62
CA VAL A 239 21.18 17.05 15.07
C VAL A 239 20.66 18.45 15.41
N ARG A 240 19.56 18.51 16.14
CA ARG A 240 18.96 19.77 16.61
C ARG A 240 19.74 20.38 17.77
N LYS A 241 19.43 21.62 18.15
CA LYS A 241 20.05 22.32 19.29
C LYS A 241 19.91 21.56 20.62
N ASP A 242 18.79 20.88 20.83
CA ASP A 242 18.49 20.06 22.01
C ASP A 242 19.11 18.65 21.97
N GLY A 243 19.80 18.32 20.87
CA GLY A 243 20.41 17.00 20.63
C GLY A 243 19.47 15.96 20.00
N GLU A 244 18.20 16.30 19.75
CA GLU A 244 17.27 15.41 19.04
C GLU A 244 17.77 15.18 17.61
N ILE A 245 17.78 13.91 17.18
CA ILE A 245 18.15 13.52 15.82
C ILE A 245 16.89 13.46 14.96
N ARG A 246 16.95 14.08 13.78
CA ARG A 246 15.86 14.06 12.79
C ARG A 246 16.34 13.63 11.42
N ASP A 247 15.48 12.96 10.69
CA ASP A 247 15.69 12.65 9.28
C ASP A 247 15.37 13.89 8.44
N THR A 248 16.34 14.30 7.66
CA THR A 248 16.23 15.45 6.76
C THR A 248 16.32 15.01 5.31
N GLU A 249 15.48 15.61 4.50
CA GLU A 249 15.56 15.62 3.05
C GLU A 249 15.97 17.02 2.54
N VAL A 250 17.00 17.11 1.71
CA VAL A 250 17.43 18.39 1.11
C VAL A 250 17.33 18.39 -0.41
N TYR A 251 16.98 19.55 -0.96
CA TYR A 251 17.11 19.87 -2.38
C TYR A 251 17.95 21.12 -2.48
N SER A 252 19.00 21.10 -3.28
CA SER A 252 19.93 22.24 -3.28
C SER A 252 20.63 22.40 -4.61
N SER A 253 20.92 23.65 -4.95
CA SER A 253 21.60 24.03 -6.17
C SER A 253 22.70 25.05 -5.89
N ARG A 254 23.64 25.14 -6.83
CA ARG A 254 24.64 26.20 -6.82
C ARG A 254 23.98 27.54 -7.15
N THR A 255 24.37 28.59 -6.44
CA THR A 255 23.95 29.99 -6.69
C THR A 255 25.13 30.94 -6.46
N VAL A 256 24.88 32.25 -6.55
CA VAL A 256 25.82 33.32 -6.20
C VAL A 256 25.20 34.16 -5.10
N TYR A 257 25.95 34.39 -4.02
CA TYR A 257 25.54 35.24 -2.90
C TYR A 257 26.69 36.20 -2.54
N GLY A 258 26.41 37.51 -2.53
CA GLY A 258 27.43 38.54 -2.32
C GLY A 258 28.58 38.49 -3.33
N GLY A 259 28.29 38.17 -4.60
CA GLY A 259 29.27 38.08 -5.68
C GLY A 259 30.20 36.85 -5.65
N ARG A 260 29.99 35.93 -4.71
CA ARG A 260 30.78 34.69 -4.56
C ARG A 260 29.89 33.45 -4.68
N PRO A 261 30.44 32.28 -5.08
CA PRO A 261 29.69 31.03 -5.12
C PRO A 261 29.06 30.69 -3.78
N ALA A 262 27.82 30.21 -3.81
CA ALA A 262 27.06 29.77 -2.65
C ALA A 262 26.16 28.58 -3.02
N ILE A 263 25.55 27.96 -2.03
CA ILE A 263 24.55 26.91 -2.20
C ILE A 263 23.22 27.42 -1.66
N ILE A 264 22.16 27.36 -2.46
CA ILE A 264 20.79 27.59 -1.99
C ILE A 264 20.08 26.23 -1.92
N GLY A 265 19.25 26.03 -0.91
CA GLY A 265 18.49 24.79 -0.81
C GLY A 265 17.27 24.87 0.08
N THR A 266 16.42 23.87 -0.08
CA THR A 266 15.30 23.58 0.81
C THR A 266 15.66 22.41 1.73
N TYR A 267 15.04 22.42 2.89
CA TYR A 267 15.32 21.58 4.03
C TYR A 267 13.99 21.10 4.60
N LEU A 268 13.73 19.81 4.48
CA LEU A 268 12.48 19.19 4.91
C LEU A 268 12.75 18.20 6.02
N ASP A 269 11.99 18.30 7.10
CA ASP A 269 11.94 17.29 8.16
C ASP A 269 11.02 16.15 7.70
N VAL A 270 11.60 14.98 7.48
CA VAL A 270 10.89 13.77 7.02
C VAL A 270 10.82 12.70 8.11
N THR A 271 11.15 13.06 9.36
CA THR A 271 11.21 12.15 10.49
C THR A 271 9.87 11.42 10.72
N GLU A 272 8.76 12.16 10.80
CA GLU A 272 7.44 11.56 11.04
C GLU A 272 6.97 10.72 9.85
N ARG A 273 7.28 11.16 8.61
CA ARG A 273 7.01 10.37 7.40
C ARG A 273 7.74 9.03 7.47
N LYS A 274 9.06 9.05 7.72
CA LYS A 274 9.89 7.83 7.77
C LYS A 274 9.55 6.94 8.96
N LYS A 275 9.23 7.50 10.13
CA LYS A 275 8.72 6.72 11.27
C LYS A 275 7.44 5.97 10.89
N THR A 276 6.51 6.64 10.22
CA THR A 276 5.24 6.02 9.80
C THR A 276 5.47 4.93 8.76
N GLU A 277 6.31 5.21 7.75
CA GLU A 277 6.69 4.23 6.72
C GLU A 277 7.43 3.03 7.31
N ASN A 278 8.37 3.24 8.21
CA ASN A 278 9.11 2.17 8.86
C ASN A 278 8.21 1.36 9.81
N ALA A 279 7.34 2.01 10.57
CA ALA A 279 6.36 1.31 11.40
C ALA A 279 5.42 0.46 10.54
N LEU A 280 4.96 0.98 9.40
CA LEU A 280 4.15 0.23 8.45
C LEU A 280 4.92 -0.98 7.92
N ARG A 281 6.16 -0.80 7.45
CA ARG A 281 7.01 -1.88 6.96
C ARG A 281 7.28 -2.95 8.03
N GLU A 282 7.56 -2.54 9.26
CA GLU A 282 7.74 -3.48 10.37
C GLU A 282 6.46 -4.25 10.69
N TRP A 283 5.31 -3.58 10.65
CA TRP A 283 4.01 -4.22 10.81
C TRP A 283 3.72 -5.22 9.68
N GLU A 284 3.95 -4.84 8.43
CA GLU A 284 3.82 -5.71 7.26
C GLU A 284 4.72 -6.93 7.36
N ALA A 285 6.00 -6.75 7.71
CA ALA A 285 6.96 -7.83 7.89
C ALA A 285 6.57 -8.78 9.04
N ARG A 286 6.15 -8.23 10.20
CA ARG A 286 5.66 -9.04 11.33
C ARG A 286 4.39 -9.79 10.98
N TRP A 287 3.48 -9.17 10.22
CA TRP A 287 2.25 -9.79 9.76
C TRP A 287 2.53 -10.94 8.79
N GLN A 288 3.40 -10.72 7.80
CA GLN A 288 3.86 -11.77 6.88
C GLN A 288 4.50 -12.94 7.64
N PHE A 289 5.42 -12.65 8.57
CA PHE A 289 6.07 -13.70 9.37
C PHE A 289 5.07 -14.49 10.23
N ALA A 290 4.08 -13.83 10.85
CA ALA A 290 3.05 -14.50 11.64
C ALA A 290 2.19 -15.43 10.77
N LEU A 291 1.82 -15.00 9.57
CA LEU A 291 1.05 -15.82 8.63
C LEU A 291 1.87 -17.00 8.06
N GLU A 292 3.14 -16.77 7.71
CA GLU A 292 4.03 -17.81 7.23
C GLU A 292 4.34 -18.85 8.32
N GLY A 293 4.62 -18.40 9.54
CA GLY A 293 4.92 -19.24 10.69
C GLY A 293 3.72 -20.05 11.19
N ALA A 294 2.52 -19.46 11.19
CA ALA A 294 1.27 -20.16 11.52
C ALA A 294 0.86 -21.18 10.45
N GLN A 295 1.51 -21.13 9.29
CA GLN A 295 1.18 -21.99 8.16
C GLN A 295 -0.26 -21.77 7.61
N ASP A 296 -0.80 -20.58 7.79
CA ASP A 296 -2.19 -20.24 7.45
C ASP A 296 -2.33 -19.62 6.05
N GLY A 297 -3.38 -20.01 5.33
CA GLY A 297 -3.91 -19.25 4.21
C GLY A 297 -4.66 -18.00 4.71
N VAL A 298 -4.77 -16.99 3.85
CA VAL A 298 -5.56 -15.78 4.12
C VAL A 298 -6.57 -15.61 3.01
N TRP A 299 -7.76 -15.17 3.39
CA TRP A 299 -8.79 -14.77 2.44
C TRP A 299 -9.38 -13.41 2.82
N ASP A 300 -9.78 -12.65 1.81
CA ASP A 300 -10.43 -11.34 1.94
C ASP A 300 -11.57 -11.27 0.92
N TRP A 301 -12.80 -11.28 1.45
CA TRP A 301 -14.02 -11.31 0.66
C TRP A 301 -14.70 -9.95 0.70
N ASP A 302 -14.90 -9.38 -0.49
CA ASP A 302 -15.78 -8.23 -0.71
C ASP A 302 -17.17 -8.76 -1.10
N ALA A 303 -18.12 -8.63 -0.17
CA ALA A 303 -19.49 -9.14 -0.32
C ALA A 303 -20.33 -8.35 -1.34
N VAL A 304 -19.88 -7.16 -1.76
CA VAL A 304 -20.61 -6.33 -2.74
C VAL A 304 -20.24 -6.74 -4.16
N THR A 305 -18.95 -7.02 -4.40
CA THR A 305 -18.44 -7.42 -5.71
C THR A 305 -18.34 -8.94 -5.90
N ASP A 306 -18.55 -9.69 -4.82
CA ASP A 306 -18.35 -11.14 -4.73
C ASP A 306 -16.95 -11.62 -5.14
N ARG A 307 -15.95 -10.74 -4.94
CA ARG A 307 -14.55 -11.06 -5.16
C ARG A 307 -13.91 -11.50 -3.85
N VAL A 308 -13.20 -12.61 -3.91
CA VAL A 308 -12.42 -13.15 -2.82
C VAL A 308 -10.95 -13.17 -3.23
N PHE A 309 -10.12 -12.39 -2.55
CA PHE A 309 -8.69 -12.59 -2.61
C PHE A 309 -8.35 -13.84 -1.79
N PHE A 310 -7.77 -14.86 -2.44
CA PHE A 310 -7.14 -15.99 -1.76
C PHE A 310 -5.63 -15.88 -1.85
N SER A 311 -4.93 -15.96 -0.71
CA SER A 311 -3.47 -15.91 -0.69
C SER A 311 -2.86 -17.09 -1.44
N THR A 312 -1.63 -16.93 -1.95
CA THR A 312 -0.85 -18.00 -2.59
C THR A 312 -0.82 -19.27 -1.73
N ARG A 313 -0.68 -19.08 -0.41
CA ARG A 313 -0.67 -20.17 0.56
C ARG A 313 -2.00 -20.89 0.69
N TRP A 314 -3.12 -20.17 0.69
CA TRP A 314 -4.46 -20.76 0.69
C TRP A 314 -4.62 -21.70 -0.52
N LYS A 315 -4.23 -21.24 -1.70
CA LYS A 315 -4.30 -22.02 -2.96
C LYS A 315 -3.37 -23.25 -2.90
N ALA A 316 -2.13 -23.04 -2.50
CA ALA A 316 -1.12 -24.10 -2.38
C ALA A 316 -1.50 -25.18 -1.35
N MET A 317 -2.17 -24.81 -0.26
CA MET A 317 -2.64 -25.75 0.77
C MET A 317 -3.61 -26.80 0.23
N LEU A 318 -4.43 -26.41 -0.75
CA LEU A 318 -5.38 -27.26 -1.47
C LEU A 318 -4.79 -27.88 -2.75
N GLY A 319 -3.52 -27.59 -3.06
CA GLY A 319 -2.78 -28.14 -4.20
C GLY A 319 -2.93 -27.38 -5.52
N TYR A 320 -3.40 -26.13 -5.48
CA TYR A 320 -3.57 -25.29 -6.67
C TYR A 320 -2.43 -24.28 -6.84
N ALA A 321 -2.03 -24.01 -8.08
CA ALA A 321 -1.20 -22.86 -8.44
C ALA A 321 -2.04 -21.57 -8.49
N GLU A 322 -1.38 -20.41 -8.57
CA GLU A 322 -2.05 -19.09 -8.45
C GLU A 322 -3.16 -18.88 -9.48
N ASP A 323 -2.96 -19.31 -10.73
CA ASP A 323 -3.90 -19.10 -11.84
C ASP A 323 -4.88 -20.26 -12.06
N GLU A 324 -4.86 -21.29 -11.21
CA GLU A 324 -5.66 -22.52 -11.40
C GLU A 324 -7.02 -22.51 -10.68
N ILE A 325 -7.27 -21.49 -9.86
CA ILE A 325 -8.46 -21.41 -9.00
C ILE A 325 -9.03 -20.00 -9.02
N GLY A 326 -10.35 -19.93 -9.12
CA GLY A 326 -11.08 -18.67 -9.14
C GLY A 326 -11.00 -17.88 -7.83
N ASP A 327 -11.47 -16.64 -7.90
CA ASP A 327 -11.42 -15.62 -6.85
C ASP A 327 -12.83 -15.17 -6.45
N THR A 328 -13.76 -16.11 -6.32
CA THR A 328 -15.17 -15.85 -5.97
C THR A 328 -15.60 -16.71 -4.79
N LEU A 329 -16.68 -16.32 -4.11
CA LEU A 329 -17.23 -17.11 -3.01
C LEU A 329 -17.76 -18.47 -3.49
N ASP A 330 -18.35 -18.51 -4.69
CA ASP A 330 -18.83 -19.74 -5.32
C ASP A 330 -17.70 -20.76 -5.57
N GLU A 331 -16.49 -20.28 -5.88
CA GLU A 331 -15.31 -21.14 -6.04
C GLU A 331 -14.96 -21.87 -4.73
N TRP A 332 -15.09 -21.19 -3.58
CA TRP A 332 -14.94 -21.81 -2.27
C TRP A 332 -16.12 -22.74 -1.96
N ASP A 333 -17.37 -22.30 -2.17
CA ASP A 333 -18.57 -23.10 -1.86
C ASP A 333 -18.59 -24.45 -2.59
N ARG A 334 -18.16 -24.50 -3.86
CA ARG A 334 -18.07 -25.75 -4.64
C ARG A 334 -17.13 -26.78 -4.03
N ARG A 335 -16.16 -26.35 -3.21
CA ARG A 335 -15.17 -27.22 -2.57
C ARG A 335 -15.59 -27.65 -1.18
N VAL A 336 -16.52 -26.95 -0.54
CA VAL A 336 -17.02 -27.35 0.79
C VAL A 336 -17.72 -28.69 0.66
N HIS A 337 -17.33 -29.64 1.52
CA HIS A 337 -17.95 -30.96 1.53
C HIS A 337 -19.48 -30.84 1.71
N PRO A 338 -20.30 -31.56 0.92
CA PRO A 338 -21.77 -31.41 0.96
C PRO A 338 -22.38 -31.51 2.35
N ASP A 339 -21.96 -32.49 3.16
CA ASP A 339 -22.45 -32.67 4.53
C ASP A 339 -22.12 -31.50 5.48
N ASP A 340 -21.07 -30.73 5.18
CA ASP A 340 -20.61 -29.65 6.05
C ASP A 340 -21.28 -28.32 5.72
N LYS A 341 -21.83 -28.16 4.51
CA LYS A 341 -22.38 -26.89 4.00
C LYS A 341 -23.42 -26.26 4.94
N ILE A 342 -24.38 -27.05 5.41
CA ILE A 342 -25.47 -26.55 6.27
C ILE A 342 -24.89 -25.86 7.50
N ARG A 343 -23.97 -26.54 8.21
CA ARG A 343 -23.34 -26.00 9.42
C ARG A 343 -22.50 -24.77 9.14
N VAL A 344 -21.75 -24.76 8.03
CA VAL A 344 -20.90 -23.63 7.64
C VAL A 344 -21.74 -22.37 7.41
N TYR A 345 -22.85 -22.49 6.68
CA TYR A 345 -23.74 -21.35 6.43
C TYR A 345 -24.45 -20.88 7.72
N GLU A 346 -24.83 -21.78 8.62
CA GLU A 346 -25.38 -21.42 9.93
C GLU A 346 -24.38 -20.60 10.77
N ASP A 347 -23.12 -21.03 10.82
CA ASP A 347 -22.06 -20.31 11.56
C ASP A 347 -21.77 -18.94 10.92
N LEU A 348 -21.82 -18.84 9.59
CA LEU A 348 -21.66 -17.59 8.84
C LEU A 348 -22.82 -16.62 9.12
N GLU A 349 -24.07 -17.09 9.07
CA GLU A 349 -25.25 -16.28 9.38
C GLU A 349 -25.24 -15.75 10.81
N ARG A 350 -24.88 -16.60 11.78
CA ARG A 350 -24.75 -16.18 13.19
C ARG A 350 -23.74 -15.06 13.35
N HIS A 351 -22.62 -15.12 12.62
CA HIS A 351 -21.63 -14.05 12.65
C HIS A 351 -22.17 -12.76 12.01
N PHE A 352 -22.88 -12.84 10.88
CA PHE A 352 -23.48 -11.66 10.25
C PHE A 352 -24.60 -11.03 11.10
N ARG A 353 -25.31 -11.82 11.90
CA ARG A 353 -26.26 -11.35 12.92
C ARG A 353 -25.57 -10.77 14.16
N LYS A 354 -24.24 -10.75 14.21
CA LYS A 354 -23.41 -10.26 15.34
C LYS A 354 -23.63 -11.05 16.64
N GLU A 355 -24.06 -12.30 16.54
CA GLU A 355 -24.19 -13.19 17.69
C GLU A 355 -22.82 -13.71 18.16
N THR A 356 -21.81 -13.62 17.29
CA THR A 356 -20.42 -13.98 17.58
C THR A 356 -19.48 -12.85 17.21
N GLU A 357 -18.42 -12.64 18.01
CA GLU A 357 -17.38 -11.64 17.72
C GLU A 357 -16.54 -12.02 16.51
N PHE A 358 -16.37 -13.33 16.27
CA PHE A 358 -15.63 -13.90 15.15
C PHE A 358 -16.47 -15.01 14.50
N TYR A 359 -16.36 -15.13 13.18
CA TYR A 359 -16.76 -16.33 12.46
C TYR A 359 -15.71 -17.41 12.70
N GLN A 360 -16.15 -18.63 13.01
CA GLN A 360 -15.26 -19.77 13.17
C GLN A 360 -15.98 -21.04 12.73
N SER A 361 -15.39 -21.78 11.80
CA SER A 361 -15.92 -23.06 11.32
C SER A 361 -14.79 -24.07 11.10
N GLU A 362 -15.02 -25.32 11.48
CA GLU A 362 -14.17 -26.45 11.10
C GLU A 362 -14.89 -27.28 10.04
N HIS A 363 -14.45 -27.28 8.78
CA HIS A 363 -15.14 -27.99 7.70
C HIS A 363 -14.16 -28.60 6.71
N ARG A 364 -14.63 -29.55 5.88
CA ARG A 364 -13.81 -30.21 4.87
C ARG A 364 -13.83 -29.44 3.55
N LEU A 365 -12.66 -29.23 2.97
CA LEU A 365 -12.48 -28.63 1.64
C LEU A 365 -11.81 -29.61 0.66
N LEU A 366 -12.33 -29.64 -0.56
CA LEU A 366 -11.87 -30.48 -1.66
C LEU A 366 -10.56 -29.95 -2.28
N CYS A 367 -9.53 -30.78 -2.25
CA CYS A 367 -8.23 -30.54 -2.87
C CYS A 367 -8.25 -30.86 -4.37
N LYS A 368 -7.24 -30.38 -5.10
CA LYS A 368 -7.06 -30.65 -6.54
C LYS A 368 -6.94 -32.15 -6.86
N ASP A 369 -6.38 -32.94 -5.95
CA ASP A 369 -6.20 -34.39 -6.10
C ASP A 369 -7.46 -35.21 -5.77
N GLY A 370 -8.57 -34.54 -5.41
CA GLY A 370 -9.83 -35.17 -5.02
C GLY A 370 -9.89 -35.59 -3.55
N SER A 371 -8.83 -35.40 -2.76
CA SER A 371 -8.84 -35.61 -1.32
C SER A 371 -9.54 -34.47 -0.58
N TYR A 372 -9.93 -34.72 0.67
CA TYR A 372 -10.45 -33.68 1.57
C TYR A 372 -9.44 -33.34 2.65
N LYS A 373 -9.29 -32.03 2.90
CA LYS A 373 -8.58 -31.50 4.07
C LYS A 373 -9.56 -30.92 5.06
N TRP A 374 -9.29 -31.12 6.34
CA TRP A 374 -10.02 -30.42 7.40
C TRP A 374 -9.42 -29.04 7.59
N ILE A 375 -10.25 -28.02 7.47
CA ILE A 375 -9.86 -26.63 7.54
C ILE A 375 -10.54 -26.00 8.74
N LEU A 376 -9.75 -25.25 9.53
CA LEU A 376 -10.26 -24.29 10.49
C LEU A 376 -10.26 -22.92 9.82
N ASP A 377 -11.45 -22.44 9.58
CA ASP A 377 -11.71 -21.15 8.97
C ASP A 377 -12.13 -20.16 10.05
N ARG A 378 -11.46 -19.01 10.11
CA ARG A 378 -11.73 -17.97 11.10
C ARG A 378 -11.78 -16.62 10.42
N GLY A 379 -12.88 -15.88 10.59
CA GLY A 379 -13.08 -14.60 9.93
C GLY A 379 -13.68 -13.52 10.82
N LYS A 380 -13.56 -12.28 10.37
CA LYS A 380 -14.20 -11.12 10.97
C LYS A 380 -14.65 -10.13 9.91
N VAL A 381 -15.86 -9.60 10.08
CA VAL A 381 -16.33 -8.45 9.30
C VAL A 381 -15.56 -7.20 9.74
N ILE A 382 -14.79 -6.60 8.82
CA ILE A 382 -14.02 -5.39 9.08
C ILE A 382 -14.72 -4.13 8.57
N GLU A 383 -15.64 -4.27 7.61
CA GLU A 383 -16.44 -3.16 7.10
C GLU A 383 -17.90 -3.59 6.96
N TRP A 384 -18.80 -2.71 7.38
CA TRP A 384 -20.25 -2.87 7.27
C TRP A 384 -20.81 -1.81 6.32
N THR A 385 -21.85 -2.14 5.56
CA THR A 385 -22.58 -1.16 4.75
C THR A 385 -23.47 -0.28 5.65
N ALA A 386 -24.00 0.82 5.09
CA ALA A 386 -24.91 1.71 5.81
C ALA A 386 -26.21 1.01 6.24
N GLU A 387 -26.63 -0.02 5.50
CA GLU A 387 -27.81 -0.86 5.78
C GLU A 387 -27.53 -1.93 6.84
N GLY A 388 -26.29 -2.03 7.34
CA GLY A 388 -25.90 -2.98 8.38
C GLY A 388 -25.53 -4.38 7.87
N ASN A 389 -25.36 -4.55 6.55
CA ASN A 389 -24.88 -5.80 5.95
C ASN A 389 -23.34 -5.86 5.96
N PRO A 390 -22.72 -7.06 5.97
CA PRO A 390 -21.27 -7.17 5.82
C PRO A 390 -20.84 -6.66 4.44
N ARG A 391 -19.83 -5.78 4.40
CA ARG A 391 -19.21 -5.31 3.15
C ARG A 391 -17.92 -6.08 2.87
N ARG A 392 -17.07 -6.20 3.89
CA ARG A 392 -15.74 -6.82 3.74
C ARG A 392 -15.46 -7.72 4.93
N VAL A 393 -15.08 -8.96 4.63
CA VAL A 393 -14.80 -10.00 5.62
C VAL A 393 -13.41 -10.57 5.33
N ILE A 394 -12.56 -10.58 6.34
CA ILE A 394 -11.21 -11.14 6.23
C ILE A 394 -11.06 -12.31 7.18
N GLY A 395 -10.22 -13.27 6.83
CA GLY A 395 -9.99 -14.42 7.68
C GLY A 395 -8.73 -15.21 7.37
N THR A 396 -8.48 -16.18 8.24
CA THR A 396 -7.41 -17.14 8.12
C THR A 396 -7.96 -18.55 7.89
N HIS A 397 -7.13 -19.38 7.27
CA HIS A 397 -7.46 -20.71 6.82
C HIS A 397 -6.33 -21.66 7.23
N THR A 398 -6.59 -22.49 8.24
CA THR A 398 -5.59 -23.39 8.82
C THR A 398 -5.90 -24.84 8.47
N ASP A 399 -4.91 -25.59 7.96
CA ASP A 399 -5.02 -27.04 7.83
C ASP A 399 -4.98 -27.70 9.22
N ILE A 400 -6.08 -28.33 9.63
CA ILE A 400 -6.21 -29.06 10.88
C ILE A 400 -6.37 -30.57 10.64
N THR A 401 -6.02 -31.07 9.46
CA THR A 401 -6.19 -32.47 9.07
C THR A 401 -5.45 -33.42 10.00
N GLU A 402 -4.19 -33.12 10.34
CA GLU A 402 -3.40 -33.94 11.28
C GLU A 402 -4.03 -33.96 12.68
N ARG A 403 -4.48 -32.79 13.16
CA ARG A 403 -5.19 -32.69 14.44
C ARG A 403 -6.45 -33.55 14.45
N LYS A 404 -7.25 -33.50 13.39
CA LYS A 404 -8.48 -34.30 13.27
C LYS A 404 -8.21 -35.79 13.20
N ARG A 405 -7.18 -36.22 12.47
CA ARG A 405 -6.73 -37.62 12.44
C ARG A 405 -6.31 -38.10 13.82
N ALA A 406 -5.53 -37.29 14.55
CA ALA A 406 -5.11 -37.62 15.91
C ALA A 406 -6.29 -37.68 16.90
N GLU A 407 -7.25 -36.76 16.79
CA GLU A 407 -8.49 -36.77 17.59
C GLU A 407 -9.32 -38.04 17.32
N GLU A 408 -9.45 -38.44 16.06
CA GLU A 408 -10.20 -39.64 15.66
C GLU A 408 -9.53 -40.93 16.10
N GLU A 409 -8.21 -41.04 15.93
CA GLU A 409 -7.42 -42.18 16.41
C GLU A 409 -7.55 -42.32 17.93
N LYS A 410 -7.41 -41.21 18.67
CA LYS A 410 -7.60 -41.21 20.12
C LYS A 410 -9.01 -41.65 20.51
N ARG A 411 -10.03 -41.21 19.78
CA ARG A 411 -11.43 -41.61 20.01
C ARG A 411 -11.66 -43.09 19.71
N HIS A 412 -11.05 -43.62 18.65
CA HIS A 412 -11.10 -45.03 18.31
C HIS A 412 -10.43 -45.89 19.39
N ASN A 413 -9.22 -45.51 19.81
CA ASN A 413 -8.48 -46.19 20.88
C ASN A 413 -9.25 -46.14 22.20
N ALA A 414 -9.84 -45.00 22.57
CA ALA A 414 -10.65 -44.89 23.77
C ALA A 414 -11.88 -45.82 23.75
N ARG A 415 -12.55 -45.94 22.59
CA ARG A 415 -13.68 -46.88 22.42
C ARG A 415 -13.23 -48.34 22.54
N LEU A 416 -12.11 -48.69 21.93
CA LEU A 416 -11.55 -50.04 22.01
C LEU A 416 -11.17 -50.41 23.45
N THR A 417 -10.51 -49.50 24.17
CA THR A 417 -10.16 -49.69 25.58
C THR A 417 -11.42 -49.90 26.44
N ALA A 418 -12.45 -49.07 26.27
CA ALA A 418 -13.70 -49.22 27.02
C ALA A 418 -14.39 -50.57 26.75
N ALA A 419 -14.42 -51.02 25.49
CA ALA A 419 -14.97 -52.32 25.12
C ALA A 419 -14.17 -53.49 25.74
N LEU A 420 -12.84 -53.40 25.76
CA LEU A 420 -11.96 -54.40 26.38
C LEU A 420 -12.13 -54.45 27.91
N GLU A 421 -12.33 -53.31 28.57
CA GLU A 421 -12.64 -53.27 30.01
C GLU A 421 -13.98 -53.96 30.34
N MET A 422 -15.03 -53.67 29.56
CA MET A 422 -16.33 -54.33 29.71
C MET A 422 -16.22 -55.85 29.48
N ALA A 423 -15.52 -56.28 28.44
CA ALA A 423 -15.29 -57.70 28.17
C ALA A 423 -14.56 -58.40 29.33
N GLY A 424 -13.57 -57.72 29.94
CA GLY A 424 -12.86 -58.22 31.12
C GLY A 424 -13.77 -58.41 32.34
N ALA A 425 -14.66 -57.45 32.61
CA ALA A 425 -15.63 -57.56 33.69
C ALA A 425 -16.60 -58.73 33.48
N VAL A 426 -17.15 -58.87 32.27
CA VAL A 426 -18.04 -60.00 31.92
C VAL A 426 -17.31 -61.34 32.05
N CYS A 427 -16.06 -61.44 31.60
CA CYS A 427 -15.28 -62.67 31.75
C CYS A 427 -15.02 -63.02 33.22
N HIS A 428 -14.80 -62.03 34.09
CA HIS A 428 -14.66 -62.27 35.52
C HIS A 428 -15.97 -62.81 36.14
N GLU A 429 -17.10 -62.19 35.80
CA GLU A 429 -18.43 -62.63 36.27
C GLU A 429 -18.82 -64.02 35.75
N LEU A 430 -18.46 -64.38 34.51
CA LEU A 430 -18.72 -65.73 33.95
C LEU A 430 -17.84 -66.81 34.60
N ASN A 431 -16.61 -66.47 34.99
CA ASN A 431 -15.69 -67.45 35.58
C ASN A 431 -16.12 -67.91 36.98
N GLN A 432 -16.76 -67.04 37.77
CA GLN A 432 -17.22 -67.38 39.12
C GLN A 432 -18.20 -68.58 39.14
N PRO A 433 -19.34 -68.56 38.42
CA PRO A 433 -20.26 -69.70 38.39
C PRO A 433 -19.65 -70.92 37.69
N LEU A 434 -18.81 -70.75 36.66
CA LEU A 434 -18.14 -71.89 36.01
C LEU A 434 -17.24 -72.66 36.99
N GLN A 435 -16.51 -71.98 37.87
CA GLN A 435 -15.72 -72.64 38.91
C GLN A 435 -16.59 -73.42 39.90
N VAL A 436 -17.74 -72.87 40.29
CA VAL A 436 -18.70 -73.55 41.17
C VAL A 436 -19.29 -74.80 40.51
N ILE A 437 -19.68 -74.69 39.24
CA ILE A 437 -20.20 -75.81 38.45
C ILE A 437 -19.12 -76.90 38.30
N SER A 438 -17.89 -76.49 37.94
CA SER A 438 -16.76 -77.40 37.78
C SER A 438 -16.48 -78.19 39.08
N GLY A 439 -16.46 -77.50 40.23
CA GLY A 439 -16.26 -78.16 41.53
C GLY A 439 -17.41 -79.09 41.94
N ARG A 440 -18.65 -78.76 41.61
CA ARG A 440 -19.80 -79.66 41.83
C ARG A 440 -19.76 -80.90 40.95
N ILE A 441 -19.36 -80.75 39.68
CA ILE A 441 -19.17 -81.89 38.77
C ILE A 441 -18.12 -82.84 39.36
N ASP A 442 -17.00 -82.33 39.86
CA ASP A 442 -15.95 -83.16 40.48
C ASP A 442 -16.46 -83.95 41.68
N LEU A 443 -17.27 -83.33 42.55
CA LEU A 443 -17.88 -84.01 43.69
C LEU A 443 -18.84 -85.13 43.26
N LEU A 444 -19.72 -84.86 42.29
CA LEU A 444 -20.63 -85.88 41.74
C LEU A 444 -19.89 -87.01 41.03
N HIS A 445 -18.74 -86.70 40.43
CA HIS A 445 -17.86 -87.67 39.79
C HIS A 445 -17.16 -88.57 40.84
N LEU A 446 -16.96 -88.10 42.06
CA LEU A 446 -16.43 -88.91 43.17
C LEU A 446 -17.52 -89.80 43.81
N ASP A 447 -18.76 -89.32 43.88
CA ASP A 447 -19.87 -90.01 44.57
C ASP A 447 -20.60 -91.05 43.71
N SER A 448 -20.56 -90.93 42.37
CA SER A 448 -21.28 -91.84 41.46
C SER A 448 -20.45 -93.08 41.11
N THR A 449 -21.07 -94.26 41.05
CA THR A 449 -20.45 -95.50 40.54
C THR A 449 -21.07 -95.99 39.23
N ASP A 450 -22.05 -95.26 38.67
CA ASP A 450 -22.70 -95.59 37.40
C ASP A 450 -21.90 -95.05 36.21
N ASP A 451 -21.41 -95.95 35.36
CA ASP A 451 -20.62 -95.66 34.16
C ASP A 451 -21.30 -94.64 33.21
N ARG A 452 -22.64 -94.66 33.11
CA ARG A 452 -23.37 -93.72 32.24
C ARG A 452 -23.39 -92.31 32.82
N ILE A 453 -23.56 -92.20 34.14
CA ILE A 453 -23.52 -90.91 34.85
C ILE A 453 -22.10 -90.34 34.81
N GLN A 454 -21.10 -91.19 35.00
CA GLN A 454 -19.69 -90.82 34.91
C GLN A 454 -19.32 -90.28 33.52
N ALA A 455 -19.75 -90.95 32.45
CA ALA A 455 -19.54 -90.48 31.08
C ALA A 455 -20.22 -89.12 30.82
N SER A 456 -21.44 -88.90 31.32
CA SER A 456 -22.13 -87.62 31.17
C SER A 456 -21.47 -86.49 31.96
N LEU A 457 -20.96 -86.76 33.17
CA LEU A 457 -20.22 -85.79 33.98
C LEU A 457 -18.88 -85.41 33.33
N ALA A 458 -18.18 -86.35 32.71
CA ALA A 458 -16.95 -86.08 31.98
C ALA A 458 -17.18 -85.12 30.79
N VAL A 459 -18.26 -85.31 30.02
CA VAL A 459 -18.63 -84.38 28.94
C VAL A 459 -18.98 -82.99 29.49
N MET A 460 -19.74 -82.92 30.59
CA MET A 460 -20.06 -81.62 31.23
C MET A 460 -18.81 -80.90 31.74
N LYS A 461 -17.88 -81.64 32.36
CA LYS A 461 -16.58 -81.13 32.81
C LYS A 461 -15.80 -80.53 31.65
N GLU A 462 -15.69 -81.27 30.55
CA GLU A 462 -14.99 -80.81 29.34
C GLU A 462 -15.59 -79.51 28.79
N GLN A 463 -16.92 -79.36 28.76
CA GLN A 463 -17.55 -78.13 28.28
C GLN A 463 -17.28 -76.95 29.22
N VAL A 464 -17.35 -77.15 30.53
CA VAL A 464 -17.06 -76.10 31.53
C VAL A 464 -15.59 -75.66 31.46
N ASP A 465 -14.67 -76.60 31.29
CA ASP A 465 -13.23 -76.31 31.16
C ASP A 465 -12.91 -75.62 29.83
N ARG A 466 -13.60 -75.99 28.74
CA ARG A 466 -13.54 -75.27 27.45
C ARG A 466 -14.03 -73.83 27.61
N MET A 467 -15.17 -73.61 28.26
CA MET A 467 -15.69 -72.25 28.53
C MET A 467 -14.73 -71.44 29.40
N GLY A 468 -14.14 -72.04 30.44
CA GLY A 468 -13.14 -71.40 31.28
C GLY A 468 -11.81 -71.11 30.57
N THR A 469 -11.51 -71.81 29.48
CA THR A 469 -10.33 -71.52 28.64
C THR A 469 -10.61 -70.34 27.72
N ILE A 470 -11.77 -70.31 27.07
CA ILE A 470 -12.20 -69.18 26.22
C ILE A 470 -12.24 -67.86 27.01
N THR A 471 -12.81 -67.86 28.23
CA THR A 471 -12.84 -66.65 29.07
C THR A 471 -11.45 -66.18 29.50
N ARG A 472 -10.49 -67.11 29.72
CA ARG A 472 -9.10 -66.78 30.05
C ARG A 472 -8.33 -66.25 28.84
N GLU A 473 -8.56 -66.78 27.64
CA GLU A 473 -8.00 -66.26 26.39
C GLU A 473 -8.50 -64.85 26.10
N LEU A 474 -9.81 -64.60 26.27
CA LEU A 474 -10.40 -63.26 26.18
C LEU A 474 -9.79 -62.28 27.20
N MET A 475 -9.55 -62.72 28.44
CA MET A 475 -8.78 -61.92 29.41
C MET A 475 -7.31 -61.74 29.03
N GLY A 476 -6.71 -62.70 28.31
CA GLY A 476 -5.34 -62.65 27.81
C GLY A 476 -5.14 -61.53 26.78
N LEU A 477 -6.12 -61.29 25.92
CA LEU A 477 -6.10 -60.17 24.94
C LEU A 477 -5.91 -58.80 25.60
N ARG A 478 -6.38 -58.62 26.84
CA ARG A 478 -6.13 -57.42 27.65
C ARG A 478 -4.63 -57.22 27.94
N LYS A 479 -3.87 -58.28 28.22
CA LYS A 479 -2.42 -58.19 28.48
C LYS A 479 -1.63 -57.81 27.22
N TYR A 480 -2.07 -58.26 26.05
CA TYR A 480 -1.45 -57.88 24.78
C TYR A 480 -1.77 -56.44 24.35
N SER A 481 -2.95 -55.91 24.70
CA SER A 481 -3.30 -54.51 24.42
C SER A 481 -2.51 -53.48 25.24
N ASN A 482 -1.94 -53.87 26.39
CA ASN A 482 -1.44 -52.94 27.39
C ASN A 482 0.09 -52.92 27.52
N ARG A 483 0.85 -53.67 26.71
CA ARG A 483 2.31 -53.72 26.88
C ARG A 483 3.24 -53.51 25.69
N ASP A 484 2.89 -53.65 24.41
CA ASP A 484 3.96 -53.60 23.36
C ASP A 484 3.63 -53.08 21.94
N TYR A 485 2.47 -52.48 21.64
CA TYR A 485 2.15 -52.09 20.24
C TYR A 485 1.50 -50.71 20.05
N LEU A 486 2.08 -49.66 20.64
CA LEU A 486 1.86 -48.28 20.17
C LEU A 486 3.07 -47.73 19.38
N GLY A 487 4.06 -48.58 19.09
CA GLY A 487 5.35 -48.15 18.52
C GLY A 487 5.59 -48.40 17.03
N ASN A 488 4.97 -49.38 16.37
CA ASN A 488 5.38 -49.76 15.00
C ASN A 488 4.32 -50.57 14.23
N LEU A 489 3.25 -49.93 13.74
CA LEU A 489 2.43 -50.51 12.66
C LEU A 489 2.56 -49.61 11.42
N LYS A 490 3.43 -50.01 10.50
CA LYS A 490 3.39 -49.51 9.12
C LYS A 490 2.11 -50.02 8.48
N ILE A 491 1.30 -49.10 8.00
CA ILE A 491 0.12 -49.34 7.17
C ILE A 491 0.62 -49.79 5.78
N THR A 492 0.92 -51.07 5.62
CA THR A 492 1.01 -51.74 4.31
C THR A 492 0.69 -53.20 4.52
N ASP A 493 -0.44 -53.64 3.93
CA ASP A 493 -0.89 -55.02 3.68
C ASP A 493 -2.34 -55.30 4.09
N ILE A 494 -3.25 -54.39 3.72
CA ILE A 494 -4.68 -54.71 3.57
C ILE A 494 -5.02 -54.57 2.09
N HIS A 495 -4.60 -55.53 1.27
CA HIS A 495 -5.31 -55.94 0.05
C HIS A 495 -4.65 -57.17 -0.58
N GLN A 496 -5.24 -58.34 -0.37
CA GLN A 496 -5.47 -59.33 -1.43
C GLN A 496 -6.55 -60.33 -0.97
N PRO A 497 -7.64 -60.54 -1.73
CA PRO A 497 -8.61 -61.58 -1.45
C PRO A 497 -8.03 -62.96 -1.84
N PRO A 498 -8.46 -64.06 -1.20
CA PRO A 498 -7.94 -65.39 -1.48
C PRO A 498 -8.42 -65.89 -2.85
N GLU A 499 -7.49 -66.41 -3.66
CA GLU A 499 -7.79 -67.11 -4.92
C GLU A 499 -8.57 -68.41 -4.64
N GLU A 500 -9.66 -68.60 -5.39
CA GLU A 500 -10.42 -69.84 -5.46
C GLU A 500 -9.66 -70.94 -6.21
N ASN A 501 -9.74 -72.16 -5.68
CA ASN A 501 -9.28 -73.40 -6.29
C ASN A 501 -9.87 -73.65 -7.71
N ARG A 502 -8.99 -73.96 -8.67
CA ARG A 502 -9.17 -74.91 -9.79
C ARG A 502 -7.81 -75.58 -9.97
N GLU A 503 -7.62 -76.90 -9.98
CA GLU A 503 -8.45 -78.09 -10.25
C GLU A 503 -8.19 -79.20 -9.23
#